data_AF-A0A3P7JG71-F1
#
_entry.id   AF-A0A3P7JG71-F1
#
_cell.length_a   1.000
_cell.length_b   1.000
_cell.length_c   1.000
_cell.angle_alpha   90.00
_cell.angle_beta   90.00
_cell.angle_gamma   90.00
#
_symmetry.space_group_name_H-M   'P 1'
#
loop_
_entity.id
_entity.type
_entity.pdbx_description
1 polymer ?
#
loop_
_entity_poly.entity_id
_entity_poly.type
_entity_poly.pdbx_seq_one_letter_code
_entity_poly.pdbx_strand_id
1 'polypeptide(L)'
;MVNIARLMVGAFLNLEIWALLILNVFVLFCIVKGRLHLKKDNSVYLLASFNIVSEILQQILHASYIGPMIITGKWFFEGQDSLGVTIVSMWFLIIWYIGSMVQLLFATNR
;
A
#
# COMPACT_ATOMS: atom_id res chain seq x y z
N MET A 1 24.88 -18.80 -4.55
CA MET A 1 25.39 -17.51 -5.06
C MET A 1 24.28 -16.49 -4.92
N VAL A 2 24.50 -15.43 -4.15
CA VAL A 2 23.50 -14.36 -4.00
C VAL A 2 23.51 -13.54 -5.29
N ASN A 3 22.38 -13.51 -6.00
CA ASN A 3 22.25 -12.70 -7.21
C ASN A 3 22.24 -11.22 -6.82
N ILE A 4 23.33 -10.50 -7.13
CA ILE A 4 23.49 -9.07 -6.86
C ILE A 4 22.30 -8.28 -7.42
N ALA A 5 21.80 -8.67 -8.60
CA ALA A 5 20.60 -8.09 -9.20
C ALA A 5 19.36 -8.18 -8.30
N ARG A 6 19.15 -9.32 -7.61
CA ARG A 6 18.01 -9.51 -6.70
C ARG A 6 18.11 -8.60 -5.49
N LEU A 7 19.30 -8.44 -4.93
CA LEU A 7 19.54 -7.52 -3.82
C LEU A 7 19.31 -6.06 -4.22
N MET A 8 19.81 -5.65 -5.39
CA MET A 8 19.60 -4.29 -5.91
C MET A 8 18.13 -3.97 -6.13
N VAL A 9 17.39 -4.87 -6.78
CA VAL A 9 15.95 -4.72 -7.03
C VAL A 9 15.18 -4.70 -5.70
N GLY A 10 15.50 -5.62 -4.79
CA GLY A 10 14.88 -5.66 -3.47
C GLY A 10 15.12 -4.40 -2.65
N ALA A 11 16.34 -3.87 -2.66
CA ALA A 11 16.68 -2.64 -1.95
C ALA A 11 15.98 -1.41 -2.54
N PHE A 12 15.97 -1.29 -3.86
CA PHE A 12 15.32 -0.18 -4.55
C PHE A 12 13.81 -0.15 -4.28
N LEU A 13 13.13 -1.29 -4.48
CA LEU A 13 11.69 -1.41 -4.24
C LEU A 13 11.34 -1.12 -2.78
N ASN A 14 12.11 -1.64 -1.83
CA ASN A 14 11.82 -1.44 -0.42
C ASN A 14 11.99 0.04 -0.03
N LEU A 15 13.04 0.70 -0.52
CA LEU A 15 13.25 2.14 -0.30
C LEU A 15 12.10 2.97 -0.87
N GLU A 16 11.66 2.68 -2.09
CA GLU A 16 10.53 3.34 -2.73
C GLU A 16 9.23 3.17 -1.94
N ILE A 17 8.91 1.93 -1.53
CA ILE A 17 7.70 1.63 -0.75
C ILE A 17 7.72 2.38 0.58
N TRP A 18 8.85 2.43 1.29
CA TRP A 18 8.96 3.18 2.55
C TRP A 18 8.80 4.69 2.34
N ALA A 19 9.38 5.25 1.29
CA ALA A 19 9.24 6.67 0.96
C ALA A 19 7.76 7.03 0.66
N LEU A 20 7.08 6.21 -0.14
CA LEU A 20 5.67 6.39 -0.48
C LEU A 20 4.77 6.23 0.75
N LEU A 21 5.06 5.27 1.63
CA LEU A 21 4.32 5.07 2.88
C LEU A 21 4.39 6.32 3.77
N ILE A 22 5.59 6.88 3.95
CA ILE A 22 5.79 8.10 4.76
C ILE A 22 5.00 9.26 4.15
N LEU A 23 5.06 9.42 2.83
CA LEU A 23 4.34 10.48 2.12
C LEU A 23 2.82 10.33 2.29
N ASN A 24 2.27 9.13 2.11
CA ASN A 24 0.85 8.87 2.24
C ASN A 24 0.35 9.09 3.68
N VAL A 25 1.12 8.65 4.69
CA VAL A 25 0.80 8.94 6.10
C VAL A 25 0.85 10.44 6.38
N PHE A 26 1.83 11.16 5.84
CA PHE A 26 1.93 12.61 5.96
C PHE A 26 0.72 13.34 5.35
N VAL A 27 0.32 12.97 4.12
CA VAL A 27 -0.84 13.56 3.45
C VAL A 27 -2.12 13.27 4.24
N LEU A 28 -2.32 12.03 4.71
CA LEU A 28 -3.48 11.68 5.53
C LEU A 28 -3.52 12.51 6.82
N PHE A 29 -2.38 12.67 7.49
CA PHE A 29 -2.27 13.52 8.67
C PHE A 29 -2.63 14.98 8.37
N CYS A 30 -2.15 15.53 7.26
CA CYS A 30 -2.51 16.86 6.81
C CYS A 30 -4.01 17.02 6.52
N ILE A 31 -4.64 16.02 5.90
CA ILE A 31 -6.09 16.04 5.64
C ILE A 31 -6.86 16.03 6.97
N VAL A 32 -6.55 15.10 7.87
CA VAL A 32 -7.25 14.99 9.17
C VAL A 32 -7.09 16.28 9.99
N LYS A 33 -5.86 16.80 10.09
CA LYS A 33 -5.58 18.04 10.80
C LYS A 33 -6.23 19.24 10.12
N GLY A 34 -6.21 19.32 8.79
CA GLY A 34 -6.85 20.38 8.02
C GLY A 34 -8.38 20.38 8.18
N ARG A 35 -9.03 19.21 8.20
CA ARG A 35 -10.48 19.09 8.41
C ARG A 35 -10.93 19.53 9.80
N LEU A 36 -10.13 19.26 10.84
CA LEU A 36 -10.38 19.76 12.20
C LEU A 36 -10.52 21.29 12.22
N HIS A 37 -9.84 22.00 11.32
CA HIS A 37 -9.87 23.47 11.26
C HIS A 37 -10.97 24.03 10.34
N LEU A 38 -11.46 23.27 9.34
CA LEU A 38 -12.29 23.82 8.26
C LEU A 38 -13.77 23.41 8.26
N LYS A 39 -14.22 22.46 9.09
CA LYS A 39 -15.65 22.02 9.24
C LYS A 39 -16.42 21.85 7.91
N LYS A 40 -15.73 21.57 6.80
CA LYS A 40 -16.32 21.43 5.47
C LYS A 40 -16.38 19.94 5.14
N ASP A 41 -17.50 19.31 5.47
CA ASP A 41 -17.79 17.94 5.06
C ASP A 41 -18.06 17.91 3.55
N ASN A 42 -16.98 17.78 2.77
CA ASN A 42 -17.06 17.52 1.34
C ASN A 42 -16.76 16.04 1.09
N SER A 43 -17.69 15.37 0.40
CA SER A 43 -17.59 13.95 0.01
C SER A 43 -16.24 13.63 -0.65
N VAL A 44 -15.70 14.56 -1.44
CA VAL A 44 -14.40 14.45 -2.11
C VAL A 44 -13.24 14.19 -1.13
N TYR A 45 -13.21 14.86 0.03
CA TYR A 45 -12.15 14.63 1.03
C TYR A 45 -12.30 13.29 1.76
N LEU A 46 -13.53 12.81 1.91
CA LEU A 46 -13.80 11.51 2.52
C LEU A 46 -13.34 10.38 1.59
N LEU A 47 -13.68 10.48 0.30
CA LEU A 47 -13.16 9.57 -0.72
C LEU A 47 -11.63 9.63 -0.81
N ALA A 48 -11.02 10.82 -0.69
CA ALA A 48 -9.56 10.99 -0.77
C ALA A 48 -8.87 10.29 0.40
N SER A 49 -9.39 10.52 1.61
CA SER A 49 -8.87 9.91 2.82
C SER A 49 -8.97 8.39 2.74
N PHE A 50 -10.10 7.87 2.24
CA PHE A 50 -10.30 6.43 2.08
C PHE A 50 -9.36 5.82 1.04
N ASN A 51 -9.13 6.48 -0.11
CA ASN A 51 -8.14 6.03 -1.10
C ASN A 51 -6.73 5.97 -0.51
N ILE A 52 -6.31 7.01 0.20
CA ILE A 52 -4.98 7.07 0.83
C ILE A 52 -4.83 5.97 1.89
N VAL A 53 -5.88 5.69 2.67
CA VAL A 53 -5.87 4.57 3.63
C VAL A 53 -5.71 3.22 2.92
N SER A 54 -6.42 2.98 1.82
CA SER A 54 -6.25 1.77 1.01
C SER A 54 -4.81 1.62 0.50
N GLU A 55 -4.20 2.71 0.01
CA GLU A 55 -2.80 2.69 -0.44
C GLU A 55 -1.82 2.41 0.71
N ILE A 56 -2.02 3.00 1.90
CA ILE A 56 -1.20 2.73 3.07
C ILE A 56 -1.26 1.24 3.45
N LEU A 57 -2.46 0.66 3.51
CA LEU A 57 -2.63 -0.77 3.83
C LEU A 57 -1.92 -1.66 2.81
N GLN A 58 -2.02 -1.34 1.52
CA GLN A 58 -1.33 -2.07 0.46
C GLN A 58 0.20 -1.94 0.56
N GLN A 59 0.71 -0.74 0.86
CA GLN A 59 2.13 -0.47 1.05
C GLN A 59 2.69 -1.16 2.30
N ILE A 60 1.93 -1.26 3.39
CA ILE A 60 2.32 -2.03 4.59
C ILE A 60 2.50 -3.51 4.23
N LEU A 61 1.57 -4.11 3.49
CA LEU A 61 1.71 -5.49 3.01
C LEU A 61 2.94 -5.66 2.11
N HIS A 62 3.19 -4.70 1.23
CA HIS A 62 4.38 -4.71 0.38
C HIS A 62 5.70 -4.61 1.17
N ALA A 63 5.77 -3.68 2.12
CA ALA A 63 6.96 -3.45 2.94
C ALA A 63 7.25 -4.62 3.90
N SER A 64 6.20 -5.21 4.48
CA SER A 64 6.33 -6.29 5.47
C SER A 64 6.53 -7.67 4.85
N TYR A 65 5.96 -7.93 3.67
CA TYR A 65 5.96 -9.26 3.08
C TYR A 65 6.79 -9.34 1.79
N ILE A 66 6.47 -8.50 0.80
CA ILE A 66 7.06 -8.61 -0.54
C ILE A 66 8.52 -8.15 -0.56
N GLY A 67 8.85 -7.02 0.08
CA GLY A 67 10.21 -6.50 0.15
C GLY A 67 11.21 -7.51 0.76
N PRO A 68 10.95 -8.04 1.98
CA PRO A 68 11.79 -9.04 2.62
C PRO A 68 11.90 -10.34 1.82
N MET A 69 10.80 -10.78 1.18
CA MET A 69 10.79 -11.97 0.33
C MET A 69 11.73 -11.83 -0.87
N ILE A 70 11.73 -10.67 -1.55
CA ILE A 70 12.62 -10.42 -2.70
C ILE A 70 14.09 -10.46 -2.25
N ILE A 71 14.42 -9.80 -1.14
CA ILE A 71 15.80 -9.73 -0.63
C ILE A 71 16.32 -11.13 -0.24
N THR A 72 15.55 -11.84 0.60
CA THR A 72 15.91 -13.18 1.09
C THR A 72 15.84 -14.24 -0.02
N GLY A 73 15.00 -14.00 -1.04
CA GLY A 73 14.69 -14.97 -2.10
C GLY A 73 14.03 -16.24 -1.58
N LYS A 74 13.40 -16.15 -0.40
CA LYS A 74 12.68 -17.24 0.24
C LYS A 74 11.29 -16.73 0.60
N TRP A 75 10.31 -17.62 0.47
CA TRP A 75 8.97 -17.37 0.97
C TRP A 75 8.99 -17.38 2.50
N PHE A 76 8.20 -16.49 3.11
CA PHE A 76 8.06 -16.44 4.57
C PHE A 76 7.34 -17.69 5.11
N PHE A 77 6.48 -18.28 4.29
CA PHE A 77 5.79 -19.55 4.55
C PHE A 77 6.38 -20.68 3.71
N GLU A 78 6.05 -21.94 4.02
CA GLU A 78 6.55 -23.15 3.36
C GLU A 78 6.13 -23.25 1.88
N GLY A 79 6.77 -22.44 1.03
CA GLY A 79 6.55 -22.43 -0.41
C GLY A 79 5.41 -21.51 -0.88
N GLN A 80 5.40 -21.28 -2.20
CA GLN A 80 4.46 -20.40 -2.90
C GLN A 80 3.00 -20.85 -2.75
N ASP A 81 2.75 -22.15 -2.70
CA ASP A 81 1.40 -22.74 -2.60
C ASP A 81 0.88 -22.82 -1.15
N SER A 82 1.62 -22.25 -0.20
CA SER A 82 1.19 -22.24 1.19
C SER A 82 -0.05 -21.38 1.38
N LEU A 83 -0.93 -21.83 2.29
CA LEU A 83 -2.17 -21.14 2.63
C LEU A 83 -1.91 -19.69 3.10
N GLY A 84 -0.79 -19.45 3.79
CA GLY A 84 -0.35 -18.12 4.21
C GLY A 84 -0.06 -17.17 3.05
N VAL A 85 0.66 -17.63 2.02
CA VAL A 85 0.92 -16.82 0.79
C VAL A 85 -0.40 -16.48 0.11
N THR A 86 -1.30 -17.45 -0.01
CA THR A 86 -2.62 -17.28 -0.64
C THR A 86 -3.47 -16.24 0.11
N ILE A 87 -3.53 -16.29 1.44
CA ILE A 87 -4.26 -15.30 2.25
C ILE A 87 -3.69 -13.89 2.04
N VAL A 88 -2.36 -13.73 2.10
CA VAL A 88 -1.73 -12.41 1.92
C VAL A 88 -2.00 -11.87 0.52
N SER A 89 -1.93 -12.74 -0.50
CA SER A 89 -2.20 -12.39 -1.90
C SER A 89 -3.67 -12.01 -2.12
N MET A 90 -4.60 -12.71 -1.47
CA MET A 90 -6.02 -12.39 -1.50
C MET A 90 -6.30 -11.01 -0.88
N TRP A 91 -5.74 -10.72 0.30
CA TRP A 91 -5.90 -9.41 0.95
C TRP A 91 -5.32 -8.27 0.11
N PHE A 92 -4.14 -8.51 -0.48
CA PHE A 92 -3.53 -7.56 -1.40
C PHE A 92 -4.47 -7.22 -2.55
N LEU A 93 -5.05 -8.23 -3.21
CA LEU A 93 -6.00 -8.04 -4.32
C LEU A 93 -7.28 -7.33 -3.89
N ILE A 94 -7.83 -7.67 -2.71
CA ILE A 94 -9.04 -7.01 -2.19
C ILE A 94 -8.78 -5.52 -1.96
N ILE A 95 -7.68 -5.17 -1.29
CA ILE A 95 -7.33 -3.77 -1.01
C ILE A 95 -7.10 -3.01 -2.32
N TRP A 96 -6.39 -3.62 -3.26
CA TRP A 96 -6.14 -3.03 -4.58
C TRP A 96 -7.43 -2.78 -5.37
N TYR A 97 -8.38 -3.72 -5.34
CA TYR A 97 -9.67 -3.57 -6.00
C TYR A 97 -10.50 -2.45 -5.37
N ILE A 98 -10.54 -2.38 -4.03
CA ILE A 98 -11.22 -1.31 -3.30
C ILE A 98 -10.62 0.06 -3.67
N GLY A 99 -9.29 0.20 -3.65
CA GLY A 99 -8.63 1.45 -4.06
C GLY A 99 -8.98 1.85 -5.50
N SER A 100 -8.95 0.90 -6.42
CA SER A 100 -9.32 1.14 -7.84
C SER A 100 -10.79 1.60 -7.99
N MET A 101 -11.71 1.01 -7.24
CA MET A 101 -13.12 1.45 -7.23
C MET A 101 -13.28 2.88 -6.71
N VAL A 102 -12.51 3.28 -5.70
CA VAL A 102 -12.55 4.64 -5.15
C VAL A 102 -12.02 5.65 -6.15
N GLN A 103 -10.96 5.31 -6.88
CA GLN A 103 -10.45 6.12 -7.99
C GLN A 103 -11.48 6.27 -9.12
N LEU A 104 -12.24 5.21 -9.42
CA LEU A 104 -13.35 5.30 -10.37
C LEU A 104 -14.44 6.25 -9.88
N LEU A 105 -14.83 6.18 -8.60
CA LEU A 105 -15.80 7.11 -8.00
C LEU A 105 -15.31 8.55 -8.03
N PHE A 106 -14.00 8.77 -7.86
CA PHE A 106 -13.39 10.08 -8.04
C PHE A 106 -13.55 10.64 -9.44
N ALA A 107 -13.39 9.79 -10.46
CA ALA A 107 -13.53 10.19 -11.84
C ALA A 107 -14.98 10.52 -12.22
N THR A 108 -15.96 9.85 -11.62
CA THR A 108 -17.39 10.08 -11.89
C THR A 108 -18.02 11.19 -11.05
N ASN A 109 -17.50 11.45 -9.85
CA ASN A 109 -18.00 12.49 -8.95
C ASN A 109 -17.32 13.87 -9.16
N ARG A 110 -16.66 14.07 -10.32
CA ARG A 110 -15.91 15.27 -10.65
C ARG A 110 -16.72 16.27 -11.47
#